data_AF-A0A0C3CR42-F1
#
_entry.id   AF-A0A0C3CR42-F1
#
_cell.length_a   1.000
_cell.length_b   1.000
_cell.length_c   1.000
_cell.angle_alpha   90.00
_cell.angle_beta   90.00
_cell.angle_gamma   90.00
#
_symmetry.space_group_name_H-M   'P 1'
#
loop_
_entity.id
_entity.type
_entity.pdbx_description
1 polymer ?
#
loop_
_entity_poly.entity_id
_entity_poly.type
_entity_poly.pdbx_seq_one_letter_code
_entity_poly.pdbx_strand_id
1 'polypeptide(L)'
;MDYFNSNQKGKRSQFEIGSSYNSFTACGHLALPPAMSVGQPHENRLVEEIAQKKFRYEKIFEEQAVELRKDPVNCELAYQRVSRATNTAKPGQQWMPKPSEKAAYMEHMDNICKKVPTSLDDRMEISFAAYAAIMCIVMVDIAEQDSEVQIQIMKRYTELKYSLSGSPYCGLAHISLPLHSQEMVQHMMPTHQASPRFLTPPTPPIPLTMPVNCTRRRITAEDLKTLQRKPFQLVDKQFIIHPNDSERDGGKLLCQIVGVSMSKAEGTWYQVQFEGSGSIEMSAQEMTEVFTDSLLLGPANYRDGFGTEASGTDGISRLLATTGLKE
;
A
#
# COMPACT_ATOMS: atom_id res chain seq x y z
N MET A 1 41.52 27.08 30.01
CA MET A 1 41.90 25.67 30.28
C MET A 1 41.73 24.92 28.98
N ASP A 2 42.87 24.66 28.38
CA ASP A 2 43.11 23.92 27.14
C ASP A 2 42.61 22.47 27.22
N TYR A 3 42.18 21.89 26.11
CA TYR A 3 42.99 20.90 25.36
C TYR A 3 42.20 20.16 24.26
N PHE A 4 42.94 19.90 23.17
CA PHE A 4 42.84 18.79 22.20
C PHE A 4 41.81 18.79 21.06
N ASN A 5 42.25 19.50 20.02
CA ASN A 5 42.24 19.22 18.58
C ASN A 5 42.48 17.74 18.17
N SER A 6 41.85 17.26 17.09
CA SER A 6 42.32 16.22 16.12
C SER A 6 41.20 15.93 15.08
N ASN A 7 41.12 16.64 13.96
CA ASN A 7 41.67 16.25 12.65
C ASN A 7 41.73 14.73 12.36
N GLN A 8 40.81 14.23 11.51
CA GLN A 8 41.13 13.15 10.57
C GLN A 8 40.60 13.45 9.17
N LYS A 9 41.57 13.63 8.27
CA LYS A 9 41.43 13.65 6.82
C LYS A 9 41.23 12.22 6.29
N GLY A 10 40.32 12.12 5.31
CA GLY A 10 40.54 11.44 4.03
C GLY A 10 40.93 9.96 4.02
N LYS A 11 40.00 9.10 3.58
CA LYS A 11 40.34 7.95 2.74
C LYS A 11 39.37 7.87 1.55
N ARG A 12 39.92 8.15 0.38
CA ARG A 12 39.35 7.96 -0.95
C ARG A 12 39.54 6.47 -1.28
N SER A 13 38.46 5.70 -1.33
CA SER A 13 38.51 4.30 -1.78
C SER A 13 38.37 4.28 -3.29
N GLN A 14 39.46 3.97 -3.99
CA GLN A 14 39.42 3.61 -5.41
C GLN A 14 38.89 2.18 -5.49
N PHE A 15 37.75 2.00 -6.15
CA PHE A 15 37.27 0.69 -6.60
C PHE A 15 37.85 0.47 -8.01
N GLU A 16 38.82 -0.43 -8.11
CA GLU A 16 39.26 -1.00 -9.39
C GLU A 16 38.25 -2.06 -9.82
N ILE A 17 37.49 -1.77 -10.87
CA ILE A 17 36.66 -2.77 -11.56
C ILE A 17 37.57 -3.45 -12.59
N GLY A 18 38.20 -4.56 -12.18
CA GLY A 18 38.90 -5.47 -13.08
C GLY A 18 37.89 -6.32 -13.85
N SER A 19 37.55 -5.92 -15.07
CA SER A 19 36.75 -6.73 -16.00
C SER A 19 37.66 -7.71 -16.73
N SER A 20 37.64 -8.98 -16.30
CA SER A 20 38.34 -10.10 -16.95
C SER A 20 37.28 -11.07 -17.47
N TYR A 21 36.92 -10.93 -18.75
CA TYR A 21 36.14 -11.93 -19.47
C TYR A 21 37.05 -13.11 -19.83
N ASN A 22 36.96 -14.20 -19.07
CA ASN A 22 37.45 -15.50 -19.51
C ASN A 22 36.28 -16.28 -20.12
N SER A 23 36.34 -16.45 -21.44
CA SER A 23 35.56 -17.41 -22.19
C SER A 23 35.93 -18.83 -21.77
N PHE A 24 34.99 -19.57 -21.19
CA PHE A 24 35.11 -21.01 -21.02
C PHE A 24 33.99 -21.72 -21.76
N THR A 25 34.34 -22.25 -22.92
CA THR A 25 33.64 -23.33 -23.61
C THR A 25 34.08 -24.65 -22.99
N ALA A 26 33.16 -25.39 -22.37
CA ALA A 26 33.31 -26.84 -22.23
C ALA A 26 31.97 -27.51 -21.88
N CYS A 27 31.57 -28.44 -22.74
CA CYS A 27 30.56 -29.47 -22.49
C CYS A 27 30.85 -30.27 -21.22
N GLY A 28 29.81 -30.69 -20.50
CA GLY A 28 29.95 -31.81 -19.57
C GLY A 28 28.92 -31.88 -18.46
N HIS A 29 28.07 -32.91 -18.54
CA HIS A 29 27.27 -33.51 -17.47
C HIS A 29 25.96 -32.82 -17.10
N LEU A 30 24.87 -33.43 -17.57
CA LEU A 30 23.55 -33.41 -16.95
C LEU A 30 23.68 -33.92 -15.51
N ALA A 31 23.98 -33.01 -14.57
CA ALA A 31 23.80 -33.27 -13.16
C ALA A 31 22.30 -33.54 -12.93
N LEU A 32 21.99 -34.73 -12.43
CA LEU A 32 20.66 -35.05 -11.91
C LEU A 32 20.25 -33.93 -10.93
N PRO A 33 19.02 -33.40 -11.02
CA PRO A 33 18.56 -32.39 -10.08
C PRO A 33 18.75 -32.94 -8.66
N PRO A 34 19.29 -32.14 -7.72
CA PRO A 34 19.49 -32.57 -6.35
C PRO A 34 18.16 -33.14 -5.84
N ALA A 35 18.23 -34.35 -5.29
CA ALA A 35 17.07 -35.03 -4.73
C ALA A 35 16.32 -34.03 -3.84
N MET A 36 15.09 -33.71 -4.21
CA MET A 36 14.28 -32.76 -3.45
C MET A 36 14.21 -33.26 -2.01
N SER A 37 14.84 -32.51 -1.11
CA SER A 37 14.82 -32.76 0.32
C SER A 37 13.36 -32.96 0.72
N VAL A 38 13.02 -34.18 1.13
CA VAL A 38 11.71 -34.47 1.71
C VAL A 38 11.63 -33.63 2.98
N GLY A 39 10.87 -32.53 2.92
CA GLY A 39 10.76 -31.54 3.99
C GLY A 39 10.54 -32.22 5.34
N GLN A 40 11.30 -31.80 6.35
CA GLN A 40 11.24 -32.43 7.67
C GLN A 40 9.82 -32.34 8.22
N PRO A 41 9.25 -33.40 8.81
CA PRO A 41 7.86 -33.41 9.30
C PRO A 41 7.51 -32.27 10.28
N HIS A 42 8.52 -31.74 10.98
CA HIS A 42 8.37 -30.62 11.91
C HIS A 42 8.13 -29.27 11.22
N GLU A 43 8.79 -29.03 10.08
CA GLU A 43 8.66 -27.77 9.31
C GLU A 43 7.23 -27.60 8.79
N ASN A 44 6.67 -28.68 8.23
CA ASN A 44 5.29 -28.71 7.74
C ASN A 44 4.28 -28.41 8.85
N ARG A 45 4.53 -28.86 10.10
CA ARG A 45 3.64 -28.60 11.23
C ARG A 45 3.65 -27.13 11.64
N LEU A 46 4.82 -26.50 11.69
CA LEU A 46 4.96 -25.08 12.03
C LEU A 46 4.27 -24.20 10.98
N VAL A 47 4.52 -24.49 9.70
CA VAL A 47 3.89 -23.80 8.56
C VAL A 47 2.36 -23.88 8.67
N GLU A 48 1.81 -25.07 8.91
CA GLU A 48 0.37 -25.27 9.06
C GLU A 48 -0.19 -24.50 10.27
N GLU A 49 0.47 -24.57 11.42
CA GLU A 49 0.01 -23.93 12.66
C GLU A 49 -0.08 -22.40 12.50
N ILE A 50 0.98 -21.77 11.99
CA ILE A 50 1.00 -20.31 11.81
C ILE A 50 -0.01 -19.88 10.74
N ALA A 51 -0.09 -20.60 9.62
CA ALA A 51 -1.04 -20.30 8.54
C ALA A 51 -2.50 -20.42 9.00
N GLN A 52 -2.85 -21.49 9.71
CA GLN A 52 -4.20 -21.67 10.26
C GLN A 52 -4.54 -20.61 11.30
N LYS A 53 -3.60 -20.26 12.17
CA LYS A 53 -3.80 -19.22 13.19
C LYS A 53 -4.06 -17.86 12.55
N LYS A 54 -3.27 -17.46 11.56
CA LYS A 54 -3.50 -16.23 10.79
C LYS A 54 -4.86 -16.25 10.09
N PHE A 55 -5.17 -17.36 9.40
CA PHE A 55 -6.44 -17.53 8.69
C PHE A 55 -7.66 -17.42 9.62
N ARG A 56 -7.58 -18.01 10.82
CA ARG A 56 -8.64 -17.93 11.83
C ARG A 56 -8.97 -16.49 12.22
N TYR A 57 -7.98 -15.68 12.60
CA TYR A 57 -8.23 -14.31 13.02
C TYR A 57 -8.70 -13.43 11.87
N GLU A 58 -8.20 -13.66 10.65
CA GLU A 58 -8.68 -12.92 9.48
C GLU A 58 -10.13 -13.21 9.17
N LYS A 59 -10.57 -14.46 9.33
CA LYS A 59 -11.99 -14.82 9.19
C LYS A 59 -12.85 -14.08 10.23
N ILE A 60 -12.43 -14.07 11.49
CA ILE A 60 -13.15 -13.35 12.57
C ILE A 60 -13.23 -11.85 12.24
N PHE A 61 -12.13 -11.25 11.81
CA PHE A 61 -12.06 -9.85 11.41
C PHE A 61 -13.03 -9.54 10.26
N GLU A 62 -13.01 -10.32 9.17
CA GLU A 62 -13.88 -10.09 8.02
C GLU A 62 -15.36 -10.27 8.39
N GLU A 63 -15.70 -11.27 9.20
CA GLU A 63 -17.06 -11.48 9.71
C GLU A 63 -17.58 -10.26 10.49
N GLN A 64 -16.75 -9.67 11.36
CA GLN A 64 -17.15 -8.45 12.07
C GLN A 64 -17.19 -7.23 11.13
N ALA A 65 -16.25 -7.11 10.20
CA ALA A 65 -16.19 -6.00 9.24
C ALA A 65 -17.40 -5.98 8.29
N VAL A 66 -17.92 -7.14 7.89
CA VAL A 66 -19.18 -7.24 7.12
C VAL A 66 -20.35 -6.63 7.89
N GLU A 67 -20.49 -6.95 9.18
CA GLU A 67 -21.57 -6.42 10.01
C GLU A 67 -21.42 -4.91 10.26
N LEU A 68 -20.20 -4.44 10.53
CA LEU A 68 -19.90 -3.02 10.74
C LEU A 68 -20.19 -2.17 9.49
N ARG A 69 -19.93 -2.71 8.28
CA ARG A 69 -20.21 -2.02 7.01
C ARG A 69 -21.69 -1.78 6.73
N LYS A 70 -22.61 -2.47 7.42
CA LYS A 70 -24.05 -2.28 7.23
C LYS A 70 -24.55 -0.92 7.72
N ASP A 71 -23.84 -0.30 8.66
CA ASP A 71 -24.18 1.01 9.23
C ASP A 71 -22.90 1.86 9.44
N PRO A 72 -22.41 2.53 8.39
CA PRO A 72 -21.14 3.25 8.45
C PRO A 72 -21.15 4.42 9.45
N VAL A 73 -22.31 5.06 9.67
CA VAL A 73 -22.42 6.20 10.58
C VAL A 73 -22.26 5.73 12.03
N ASN A 74 -22.99 4.69 12.43
CA ASN A 74 -22.86 4.16 13.78
C ASN A 74 -21.55 3.39 13.99
N CYS A 75 -20.96 2.83 12.92
CA CYS A 75 -19.61 2.26 12.95
C CYS A 75 -18.56 3.30 13.36
N GLU A 76 -18.58 4.50 12.75
CA GLU A 76 -17.67 5.58 13.10
C GLU A 76 -17.86 6.05 14.56
N LEU A 77 -19.11 6.15 15.02
CA LEU A 77 -19.38 6.49 16.43
C LEU A 77 -18.90 5.41 17.40
N ALA A 78 -19.07 4.13 17.05
CA ALA A 78 -18.54 3.01 17.82
C ALA A 78 -17.01 3.04 17.87
N TYR A 79 -16.36 3.31 16.73
CA TYR A 79 -14.91 3.50 16.65
C TYR A 79 -14.45 4.59 17.62
N GLN A 80 -15.09 5.76 17.62
CA GLN A 80 -14.73 6.87 18.51
C GLN A 80 -14.91 6.54 19.99
N ARG A 81 -15.92 5.72 20.34
CA ARG A 81 -16.11 5.27 21.73
C ARG A 81 -15.05 4.26 22.14
N VAL A 82 -14.83 3.22 21.33
CA VAL A 82 -13.87 2.15 21.63
C VAL A 82 -12.44 2.67 21.65
N SER A 83 -12.07 3.57 20.72
CA SER A 83 -10.75 4.21 20.68
C SER A 83 -10.46 5.13 21.87
N ARG A 84 -11.50 5.64 22.55
CA ARG A 84 -11.34 6.42 23.78
C ARG A 84 -11.37 5.57 25.04
N ALA A 85 -11.81 4.31 24.96
CA ALA A 85 -11.84 3.42 26.10
C ALA A 85 -10.40 3.13 26.56
N THR A 86 -10.20 3.03 27.88
CA THR A 86 -8.90 2.93 28.58
C THR A 86 -8.02 1.75 28.18
N ASN A 87 -8.52 0.84 27.34
CA ASN A 87 -7.85 -0.39 26.91
C ASN A 87 -7.14 -0.25 25.55
N THR A 88 -7.19 0.92 24.90
CA THR A 88 -6.40 1.20 23.70
C THR A 88 -4.98 1.65 24.05
N ALA A 89 -4.02 1.26 23.20
CA ALA A 89 -2.63 1.65 23.35
C ALA A 89 -2.51 3.19 23.36
N LYS A 90 -1.91 3.74 24.43
CA LYS A 90 -1.72 5.19 24.54
C LYS A 90 -0.65 5.66 23.55
N PRO A 91 -0.66 6.94 23.13
CA PRO A 91 0.45 7.52 22.39
C PRO A 91 1.79 7.27 23.10
N GLY A 92 2.75 6.71 22.37
CA GLY A 92 4.07 6.34 22.90
C GLY A 92 4.17 4.96 23.55
N GLN A 93 3.06 4.25 23.73
CA GLN A 93 3.08 2.86 24.17
C GLN A 93 3.41 1.95 22.98
N GLN A 94 4.34 1.02 23.17
CA GLN A 94 4.59 -0.03 22.19
C GLN A 94 3.33 -0.89 22.08
N TRP A 95 2.67 -0.86 20.92
CA TRP A 95 1.45 -1.64 20.69
C TRP A 95 1.76 -3.14 20.55
N MET A 96 2.97 -3.47 20.09
CA MET A 96 3.42 -4.83 19.83
C MET A 96 4.00 -5.46 21.10
N PRO A 97 3.55 -6.67 21.50
CA PRO A 97 4.11 -7.34 22.66
C PRO A 97 5.58 -7.71 22.41
N LYS A 98 6.37 -7.77 23.48
CA LYS A 98 7.70 -8.38 23.40
C LYS A 98 7.54 -9.88 23.10
N PRO A 99 8.52 -10.55 22.48
CA PRO A 99 8.46 -12.00 22.25
C PRO A 99 8.15 -12.81 23.52
N SER A 100 8.67 -12.39 24.68
CA SER A 100 8.40 -13.01 25.99
C SER A 100 6.95 -12.85 26.48
N GLU A 101 6.24 -11.82 26.02
CA GLU A 101 4.87 -11.48 26.43
C GLU A 101 3.82 -11.95 25.42
N LYS A 102 4.27 -12.40 24.24
CA LYS A 102 3.42 -12.83 23.11
C LYS A 102 2.33 -13.82 23.53
N ALA A 103 2.66 -14.82 24.34
CA ALA A 103 1.70 -15.86 24.71
C ALA A 103 0.49 -15.28 25.49
N ALA A 104 0.78 -14.49 26.53
CA ALA A 104 -0.26 -13.82 27.33
C ALA A 104 -1.05 -12.80 26.50
N TYR A 105 -0.38 -12.07 25.61
CA TYR A 105 -1.03 -11.15 24.69
C TYR A 105 -2.00 -11.86 23.74
N MET A 106 -1.56 -12.95 23.11
CA MET A 106 -2.39 -13.72 22.19
C MET A 106 -3.56 -14.40 22.90
N GLU A 107 -3.37 -14.87 24.14
CA GLU A 107 -4.46 -15.37 24.98
C GLU A 107 -5.49 -14.27 25.28
N HIS A 108 -5.04 -13.06 25.60
CA HIS A 108 -5.94 -11.93 25.80
C HIS A 108 -6.74 -11.57 24.54
N MET A 109 -6.09 -11.51 23.37
CA MET A 109 -6.77 -11.27 22.09
C MET A 109 -7.78 -12.38 21.76
N ASP A 110 -7.42 -13.64 21.99
CA ASP A 110 -8.30 -14.80 21.80
C ASP A 110 -9.54 -14.72 22.70
N ASN A 111 -9.38 -14.31 23.95
CA ASN A 111 -10.49 -14.12 24.89
C ASN A 111 -11.45 -13.01 24.44
N ILE A 112 -10.94 -11.90 23.87
CA ILE A 112 -11.80 -10.87 23.28
C ILE A 112 -12.51 -11.42 22.04
N CYS A 113 -11.81 -12.13 21.16
CA CYS A 113 -12.37 -12.68 19.93
C CYS A 113 -13.45 -13.76 20.16
N LYS A 114 -13.48 -14.38 21.33
CA LYS A 114 -14.50 -15.37 21.74
C LYS A 114 -15.80 -14.75 22.25
N LYS A 115 -15.84 -13.43 22.48
CA LYS A 115 -17.06 -12.74 22.94
C LYS A 115 -18.16 -12.87 21.87
N VAL A 116 -19.40 -13.08 22.31
CA VAL A 116 -20.58 -12.98 21.43
C VAL A 116 -20.98 -11.50 21.35
N PRO A 117 -20.89 -10.84 20.18
CA PRO A 117 -21.17 -9.42 20.10
C PRO A 117 -22.65 -9.12 20.34
N THR A 118 -22.94 -8.22 21.28
CA THR A 118 -24.30 -7.75 21.58
C THR A 118 -24.55 -6.31 21.10
N SER A 119 -23.48 -5.59 20.77
CA SER A 119 -23.51 -4.20 20.31
C SER A 119 -22.51 -3.95 19.16
N LEU A 120 -22.60 -2.80 18.49
CA LEU A 120 -21.59 -2.37 17.52
C LEU A 120 -20.22 -2.15 18.18
N ASP A 121 -20.21 -1.71 19.44
CA ASP A 121 -18.98 -1.48 20.20
C ASP A 121 -18.27 -2.82 20.46
N ASP A 122 -19.01 -3.89 20.81
CA ASP A 122 -18.45 -5.24 20.95
C ASP A 122 -17.86 -5.74 19.63
N ARG A 123 -18.56 -5.53 18.51
CA ARG A 123 -18.08 -5.93 17.17
C ARG A 123 -16.80 -5.20 16.80
N MET A 124 -16.73 -3.91 17.12
CA MET A 124 -15.54 -3.10 16.91
C MET A 124 -14.38 -3.60 17.78
N GLU A 125 -14.62 -3.89 19.05
CA GLU A 125 -13.61 -4.45 19.97
C GLU A 125 -13.08 -5.80 19.48
N ILE A 126 -13.97 -6.72 19.06
CA ILE A 126 -13.61 -8.01 18.49
C ILE A 126 -12.79 -7.84 17.21
N SER A 127 -13.21 -6.94 16.32
CA SER A 127 -12.50 -6.62 15.08
C SER A 127 -11.07 -6.14 15.36
N PHE A 128 -10.91 -5.22 16.32
CA PHE A 128 -9.59 -4.74 16.73
C PHE A 128 -8.71 -5.84 17.34
N ALA A 129 -9.27 -6.69 18.20
CA ALA A 129 -8.51 -7.79 18.79
C ALA A 129 -8.05 -8.80 17.73
N ALA A 130 -8.91 -9.12 16.76
CA ALA A 130 -8.58 -10.00 15.66
C ALA A 130 -7.47 -9.39 14.78
N TYR A 131 -7.57 -8.11 14.44
CA TYR A 131 -6.54 -7.42 13.68
C TYR A 131 -5.19 -7.36 14.43
N ALA A 132 -5.23 -7.04 15.72
CA ALA A 132 -4.03 -6.99 16.56
C ALA A 132 -3.35 -8.36 16.67
N ALA A 133 -4.13 -9.45 16.76
CA ALA A 133 -3.63 -10.81 16.70
C ALA A 133 -2.97 -11.15 15.36
N ILE A 134 -3.56 -10.74 14.22
CA ILE A 134 -2.96 -10.90 12.89
C ILE A 134 -1.61 -10.18 12.83
N MET A 135 -1.54 -8.92 13.29
CA MET A 135 -0.31 -8.15 13.26
C MET A 135 0.77 -8.75 14.17
N CYS A 136 0.40 -9.29 15.34
CA CYS A 136 1.33 -10.03 16.19
C CYS A 136 1.87 -11.29 15.50
N ILE A 137 1.02 -12.04 14.80
CA ILE A 137 1.46 -13.24 14.05
C ILE A 137 2.43 -12.86 12.92
N VAL A 138 2.13 -11.80 12.16
CA VAL A 138 2.99 -11.36 11.06
C VAL A 138 4.34 -10.85 11.57
N MET A 139 4.30 -9.97 12.56
CA MET A 139 5.49 -9.24 13.01
C MET A 139 6.37 -10.03 14.00
N VAL A 140 5.83 -11.07 14.63
CA VAL A 140 6.59 -11.93 15.56
C VAL A 140 6.74 -13.32 14.96
N ASP A 141 5.64 -14.06 14.78
CA ASP A 141 5.69 -15.49 14.42
C ASP A 141 6.29 -15.72 13.04
N ILE A 142 5.87 -14.95 12.04
CA ILE A 142 6.35 -15.07 10.66
C ILE A 142 7.72 -14.40 10.51
N ALA A 143 7.88 -13.17 11.00
CA ALA A 143 9.12 -12.41 10.85
C ALA A 143 10.35 -13.08 11.49
N GLU A 144 10.18 -13.89 12.53
CA GLU A 144 11.25 -14.65 13.17
C GLU A 144 11.69 -15.90 12.37
N GLN A 145 10.95 -16.31 11.33
CA GLN A 145 11.30 -17.48 10.51
C GLN A 145 12.29 -17.15 9.39
N ASP A 146 12.98 -18.16 8.88
CA ASP A 146 13.77 -18.06 7.65
C ASP A 146 12.88 -17.72 6.44
N SER A 147 13.44 -17.02 5.45
CA SER A 147 12.68 -16.50 4.30
C SER A 147 11.90 -17.58 3.53
N GLU A 148 12.47 -18.77 3.40
CA GLU A 148 11.80 -19.91 2.75
C GLU A 148 10.55 -20.35 3.54
N VAL A 149 10.66 -20.44 4.87
CA VAL A 149 9.54 -20.79 5.75
C VAL A 149 8.47 -19.70 5.73
N GLN A 150 8.85 -18.42 5.70
CA GLN A 150 7.90 -17.31 5.53
C GLN A 150 7.08 -17.44 4.24
N ILE A 151 7.74 -17.75 3.11
CA ILE A 151 7.09 -17.99 1.82
C ILE A 151 6.12 -19.18 1.92
N GLN A 152 6.54 -20.28 2.54
CA GLN A 152 5.68 -21.45 2.73
C GLN A 152 4.45 -21.15 3.60
N ILE A 153 4.61 -20.40 4.70
CA ILE A 153 3.49 -19.94 5.55
C ILE A 153 2.50 -19.11 4.72
N MET A 154 2.99 -18.13 3.96
CA MET A 154 2.14 -17.24 3.16
C MET A 154 1.43 -17.98 2.03
N LYS A 155 2.12 -18.92 1.36
CA LYS A 155 1.54 -19.81 0.36
C LYS A 155 0.42 -20.66 0.98
N ARG A 156 0.69 -21.29 2.14
CA ARG A 156 -0.29 -22.15 2.80
C ARG A 156 -1.52 -21.38 3.28
N TYR A 157 -1.32 -20.21 3.87
CA TYR A 157 -2.41 -19.30 4.24
C TYR A 157 -3.27 -18.90 3.01
N THR A 158 -2.63 -18.69 1.86
CA THR A 158 -3.33 -18.38 0.60
C THR A 158 -4.18 -19.55 0.12
N GLU A 159 -3.67 -20.78 0.18
CA GLU A 159 -4.43 -22.00 -0.12
C GLU A 159 -5.66 -22.17 0.80
N LEU A 160 -5.51 -21.89 2.10
CA LEU A 160 -6.61 -21.93 3.06
C LEU A 160 -7.73 -20.95 2.67
N LYS A 161 -7.37 -19.73 2.21
CA LYS A 161 -8.35 -18.74 1.74
C LYS A 161 -9.10 -19.20 0.49
N TYR A 162 -8.41 -19.77 -0.48
CA TYR A 162 -9.05 -20.29 -1.69
C TYR A 162 -9.93 -21.52 -1.44
N SER A 163 -9.56 -22.35 -0.45
CA SER A 163 -10.36 -23.53 -0.09
C SER A 163 -11.74 -23.15 0.46
N LEU A 164 -11.86 -22.00 1.12
CA LEU A 164 -13.12 -21.53 1.70
C LEU A 164 -14.04 -20.87 0.65
N SER A 165 -13.48 -20.20 -0.36
CA SER A 165 -14.27 -19.45 -1.33
C SER A 165 -14.99 -20.34 -2.35
N GLY A 166 -14.66 -21.63 -2.42
CA GLY A 166 -15.33 -22.62 -3.29
C GLY A 166 -15.26 -22.30 -4.79
N SER A 167 -14.52 -21.25 -5.19
CA SER A 167 -14.45 -20.75 -6.55
C SER A 167 -13.00 -20.79 -7.02
N PRO A 168 -12.65 -21.71 -7.94
CA PRO A 168 -11.32 -21.77 -8.53
C PRO A 168 -11.01 -20.57 -9.45
N TYR A 169 -11.94 -19.62 -9.63
CA TYR A 169 -11.83 -18.48 -10.53
C TYR A 169 -12.39 -17.16 -9.98
N CYS A 170 -12.23 -16.88 -8.69
CA CYS A 170 -12.34 -15.50 -8.20
C CYS A 170 -10.95 -14.87 -8.18
N GLY A 171 -10.44 -14.57 -9.38
CA GLY A 171 -9.20 -13.83 -9.56
C GLY A 171 -9.34 -12.45 -8.91
N LEU A 172 -8.42 -12.13 -8.01
CA LEU A 172 -8.04 -10.76 -7.63
C LEU A 172 -9.18 -9.77 -7.35
N ALA A 173 -10.32 -10.24 -6.84
CA ALA A 173 -11.06 -9.40 -5.90
C ALA A 173 -10.21 -9.38 -4.62
N HIS A 174 -9.11 -8.62 -4.66
CA HIS A 174 -8.58 -8.02 -3.46
C HIS A 174 -9.81 -7.40 -2.81
N ILE A 175 -10.25 -7.97 -1.70
CA ILE A 175 -11.07 -7.26 -0.74
C ILE A 175 -10.12 -6.18 -0.24
N SER A 176 -9.94 -5.15 -1.05
CA SER A 176 -9.48 -3.86 -0.61
C SER A 176 -10.48 -3.54 0.48
N LEU A 177 -10.01 -3.63 1.73
CA LEU A 177 -10.68 -2.91 2.80
C LEU A 177 -10.99 -1.53 2.22
N PRO A 178 -12.23 -1.03 2.33
CA PRO A 178 -12.52 0.34 1.93
C PRO A 178 -11.39 1.21 2.49
N LEU A 179 -10.78 2.07 1.66
CA LEU A 179 -9.59 2.86 2.05
C LEU A 179 -9.76 3.48 3.45
N HIS A 180 -11.00 3.86 3.77
CA HIS A 180 -11.45 4.35 5.05
C HIS A 180 -11.21 3.40 6.24
N SER A 181 -11.47 2.10 6.10
CA SER A 181 -11.21 1.09 7.12
C SER A 181 -9.71 0.86 7.34
N GLN A 182 -8.89 1.00 6.28
CA GLN A 182 -7.43 0.96 6.40
C GLN A 182 -6.87 2.22 7.06
N GLU A 183 -7.43 3.40 6.77
CA GLU A 183 -7.09 4.67 7.44
C GLU A 183 -7.47 4.65 8.92
N MET A 184 -8.67 4.18 9.26
CA MET A 184 -9.11 4.03 10.66
C MET A 184 -8.18 3.11 11.44
N VAL A 185 -7.71 2.02 10.81
CA VAL A 185 -6.76 1.08 11.41
C VAL A 185 -5.35 1.66 11.52
N GLN A 186 -4.89 2.42 10.52
CA GLN A 186 -3.60 3.13 10.59
C GLN A 186 -3.58 4.21 11.67
N HIS A 187 -4.71 4.90 11.91
CA HIS A 187 -4.85 5.90 12.97
C HIS A 187 -4.82 5.32 14.40
N MET A 188 -4.96 3.99 14.55
CA MET A 188 -4.87 3.31 15.84
C MET A 188 -3.45 2.89 16.23
N MET A 189 -2.49 2.96 15.32
CA MET A 189 -1.10 2.60 15.59
C MET A 189 -0.31 3.84 16.05
N PRO A 190 0.35 3.83 17.23
CA PRO A 190 1.27 4.90 17.62
C PRO A 190 2.38 5.02 16.59
N THR A 191 2.36 6.10 15.82
CA THR A 191 3.24 6.32 14.67
C THR A 191 4.64 6.75 15.13
N HIS A 192 5.42 5.83 15.68
CA HIS A 192 6.84 6.08 15.99
C HIS A 192 7.72 4.87 15.69
N GLN A 193 7.76 4.51 14.41
CA GLN A 193 8.93 4.00 13.71
C GLN A 193 8.75 4.46 12.26
N ALA A 194 9.85 4.70 11.54
CA ALA A 194 9.82 5.01 10.11
C ALA A 194 9.11 3.86 9.38
N SER A 195 7.79 3.97 9.27
CA SER A 195 6.94 2.97 8.67
C SER A 195 7.22 3.00 7.18
N PRO A 196 7.42 1.85 6.51
CA PRO A 196 7.31 1.82 5.06
C PRO A 196 5.93 2.41 4.73
N ARG A 197 5.89 3.51 3.97
CA ARG A 197 4.67 4.32 3.78
C ARG A 197 3.60 3.55 3.00
N PHE A 198 3.98 2.43 2.38
CA PHE A 198 3.10 1.45 1.74
C PHE A 198 3.36 0.07 2.35
N LEU A 199 2.44 -0.43 3.18
CA LEU A 199 2.53 -1.75 3.85
C LEU A 199 2.01 -2.92 3.00
N THR A 200 1.64 -2.67 1.74
CA THR A 200 1.31 -3.77 0.83
C THR A 200 2.61 -4.44 0.39
N PRO A 201 2.73 -5.79 0.49
CA PRO A 201 3.83 -6.49 -0.17
C PRO A 201 3.88 -6.03 -1.63
N PRO A 202 5.07 -5.87 -2.24
CA PRO A 202 5.18 -5.39 -3.61
C PRO A 202 4.35 -6.30 -4.51
N THR A 203 3.17 -5.84 -4.91
CA THR A 203 2.36 -6.50 -5.91
C THR A 203 3.29 -6.71 -7.09
N PRO A 204 3.38 -7.94 -7.65
CA PRO A 204 4.22 -8.17 -8.81
C PRO A 204 3.88 -7.10 -9.85
N PRO A 205 4.88 -6.36 -10.36
CA PRO A 205 4.65 -5.17 -11.16
C PRO A 205 3.78 -5.58 -12.34
N ILE A 206 2.56 -5.05 -12.40
CA ILE A 206 1.71 -5.23 -13.57
C ILE A 206 2.49 -4.62 -14.74
N PRO A 207 2.78 -5.36 -15.81
CA PRO A 207 3.52 -4.81 -16.94
C PRO A 207 2.80 -3.58 -17.46
N LEU A 208 3.47 -2.42 -17.36
CA LEU A 208 2.96 -1.20 -17.95
C LEU A 208 3.02 -1.37 -19.46
N THR A 209 1.87 -1.24 -20.12
CA THR A 209 1.77 -1.32 -21.57
C THR A 209 1.19 -0.02 -22.09
N MET A 210 1.80 0.54 -23.14
CA MET A 210 1.30 1.75 -23.76
C MET A 210 -0.06 1.48 -24.41
N PRO A 211 -1.12 2.24 -24.08
CA PRO A 211 -2.42 2.04 -24.69
C PRO A 211 -2.36 2.29 -26.20
N VAL A 212 -2.91 1.38 -27.00
CA VAL A 212 -2.89 1.42 -28.47
C VAL A 212 -3.59 2.68 -29.02
N ASN A 213 -4.58 3.21 -28.29
CA ASN A 213 -5.37 4.38 -28.66
C ASN A 213 -5.37 5.41 -27.51
N CYS A 214 -4.23 6.05 -27.26
CA CYS A 214 -4.13 7.16 -26.29
C CYS A 214 -3.90 8.51 -26.96
N THR A 215 -4.48 9.56 -26.39
CA THR A 215 -4.06 10.93 -26.67
C THR A 215 -2.86 11.27 -25.79
N ARG A 216 -1.95 12.09 -26.32
CA ARG A 216 -0.80 12.61 -25.60
C ARG A 216 -0.98 14.11 -25.43
N ARG A 217 -1.01 14.58 -24.20
CA ARG A 217 -1.13 16.02 -23.90
C ARG A 217 0.03 16.44 -23.00
N ARG A 218 0.64 17.58 -23.31
CA ARG A 218 1.62 18.21 -22.41
C ARG A 218 0.89 18.68 -21.15
N ILE A 219 1.51 18.46 -20.00
CA ILE A 219 1.02 18.98 -18.73
C ILE A 219 1.25 20.49 -18.69
N THR A 220 0.20 21.26 -18.44
CA THR A 220 0.31 22.71 -18.29
C THR A 220 0.60 23.11 -16.84
N ALA A 221 0.99 24.36 -16.62
CA ALA A 221 1.18 24.88 -15.26
C ALA A 221 -0.13 24.86 -14.44
N GLU A 222 -1.29 25.02 -15.10
CA GLU A 222 -2.61 24.93 -14.49
C GLU A 222 -2.95 23.49 -14.08
N ASP A 223 -2.57 22.51 -14.91
CA ASP A 223 -2.69 21.09 -14.55
C ASP A 223 -1.87 20.83 -13.29
N LEU A 224 -0.59 21.23 -13.26
CA LEU A 224 0.27 21.03 -12.09
C LEU A 224 -0.34 21.60 -10.81
N LYS A 225 -0.89 22.82 -10.86
CA LYS A 225 -1.58 23.43 -9.70
C LYS A 225 -2.81 22.61 -9.28
N THR A 226 -3.56 22.10 -10.25
CA THR A 226 -4.75 21.27 -9.99
C THR A 226 -4.36 19.93 -9.36
N LEU A 227 -3.31 19.30 -9.88
CA LEU A 227 -2.75 18.05 -9.40
C LEU A 227 -2.22 18.20 -7.96
N GLN A 228 -1.53 19.30 -7.65
CA GLN A 228 -1.06 19.60 -6.29
C GLN A 228 -2.22 19.80 -5.30
N ARG A 229 -3.34 20.37 -5.74
CA ARG A 229 -4.54 20.55 -4.90
C ARG A 229 -5.33 19.25 -4.71
N LYS A 230 -5.26 18.32 -5.67
CA LYS A 230 -6.04 17.08 -5.70
C LYS A 230 -5.15 15.89 -6.08
N PRO A 231 -4.19 15.51 -5.22
CA PRO A 231 -3.15 14.55 -5.60
C PRO A 231 -3.72 13.15 -5.89
N PHE A 232 -4.83 12.75 -5.27
CA PHE A 232 -5.48 11.45 -5.55
C PHE A 232 -6.05 11.32 -6.97
N GLN A 233 -6.25 12.43 -7.70
CA GLN A 233 -6.68 12.35 -9.12
C GLN A 233 -5.60 11.83 -10.06
N LEU A 234 -4.36 11.73 -9.55
CA LEU A 234 -3.22 11.18 -10.26
C LEU A 234 -3.14 9.66 -10.22
N VAL A 235 -3.84 9.01 -9.29
CA VAL A 235 -3.84 7.55 -9.21
C VAL A 235 -4.38 6.99 -10.53
N ASP A 236 -3.69 5.96 -11.02
CA ASP A 236 -3.89 5.29 -12.30
C ASP A 236 -3.58 6.12 -13.55
N LYS A 237 -3.08 7.36 -13.42
CA LYS A 237 -2.64 8.16 -14.57
C LYS A 237 -1.28 7.68 -15.05
N GLN A 238 -1.14 7.62 -16.37
CA GLN A 238 0.08 7.21 -17.05
C GLN A 238 0.77 8.41 -17.71
N PHE A 239 2.09 8.43 -17.65
CA PHE A 239 2.92 9.49 -18.17
C PHE A 239 4.05 8.93 -19.02
N ILE A 240 4.44 9.66 -20.06
CA ILE A 240 5.68 9.43 -20.78
C ILE A 240 6.69 10.46 -20.33
N ILE A 241 7.79 10.00 -19.76
CA ILE A 241 8.92 10.82 -19.35
C ILE A 241 9.97 10.77 -20.45
N HIS A 242 10.44 11.93 -20.87
CA HIS A 242 11.58 12.06 -21.75
C HIS A 242 12.83 12.26 -20.87
N PRO A 243 13.76 11.29 -20.81
CA PRO A 243 15.02 11.53 -20.14
C PRO A 243 15.73 12.68 -20.87
N ASN A 244 16.29 13.62 -20.10
CA ASN A 244 17.00 14.78 -20.65
C ASN A 244 18.05 14.35 -21.70
N ASP A 245 18.24 15.21 -22.71
CA ASP A 245 18.96 15.02 -23.99
C ASP A 245 20.42 14.48 -23.93
N SER A 246 20.94 14.07 -22.78
CA SER A 246 22.32 13.60 -22.62
C SER A 246 22.56 12.15 -23.06
N GLU A 247 21.53 11.31 -23.19
CA GLU A 247 21.71 9.91 -23.63
C GLU A 247 21.19 9.71 -25.06
N ARG A 248 22.12 9.40 -25.98
CA ARG A 248 21.91 9.26 -27.44
C ARG A 248 20.91 8.17 -27.86
N ASP A 249 20.32 7.46 -26.92
CA ASP A 249 19.33 6.42 -27.17
C ASP A 249 18.08 6.70 -26.31
N GLY A 250 17.51 7.90 -26.49
CA GLY A 250 16.45 8.53 -25.70
C GLY A 250 15.16 7.71 -25.59
N GLY A 251 15.24 6.61 -24.84
CA GLY A 251 14.15 5.74 -24.50
C GLY A 251 13.08 6.54 -23.75
N LYS A 252 11.87 6.52 -24.28
CA LYS A 252 10.71 7.06 -23.57
C LYS A 252 10.42 6.12 -22.41
N LEU A 253 10.34 6.64 -21.20
CA LEU A 253 9.97 5.85 -20.03
C LEU A 253 8.47 6.03 -19.78
N LEU A 254 7.73 4.93 -19.79
CA LEU A 254 6.33 4.90 -19.36
C LEU A 254 6.29 4.72 -17.83
N CYS A 255 5.54 5.57 -17.15
CA CYS A 255 5.28 5.40 -15.72
C CYS A 255 3.80 5.57 -15.39
N GLN A 256 3.38 5.01 -14.25
CA GLN A 256 2.03 5.12 -13.71
C GLN A 256 2.09 5.44 -12.22
N ILE A 257 1.22 6.33 -11.76
CA ILE A 257 1.08 6.61 -10.33
C ILE A 257 0.12 5.57 -9.76
N VAL A 258 0.64 4.68 -8.92
CA VAL A 258 -0.12 3.56 -8.34
C VAL A 258 -0.62 3.86 -6.93
N GLY A 259 -0.08 4.91 -6.29
CA GLY A 259 -0.46 5.28 -4.93
C GLY A 259 -0.08 6.72 -4.59
N VAL A 260 -0.81 7.29 -3.64
CA VAL A 260 -0.55 8.62 -3.07
C VAL A 260 -0.71 8.50 -1.56
N SER A 261 0.27 8.99 -0.81
CA SER A 261 0.18 9.12 0.65
C SER A 261 0.39 10.58 1.07
N MET A 262 -0.32 10.99 2.11
CA MET A 262 -0.26 12.36 2.63
C MET A 262 0.10 12.33 4.11
N SER A 263 1.16 13.05 4.48
CA SER A 263 1.61 13.21 5.86
C SER A 263 1.62 14.69 6.24
N LYS A 264 1.16 15.02 7.46
CA LYS A 264 1.19 16.40 7.97
C LYS A 264 2.61 16.93 8.14
N ALA A 265 3.57 16.05 8.44
CA ALA A 265 4.96 16.44 8.70
C ALA A 265 5.81 16.49 7.43
N GLU A 266 5.54 15.59 6.48
CA GLU A 266 6.44 15.33 5.35
C GLU A 266 5.82 15.67 3.98
N GLY A 267 4.56 16.13 3.96
CA GLY A 267 3.86 16.51 2.74
C GLY A 267 3.29 15.32 1.96
N THR A 268 3.12 15.51 0.66
CA THR A 268 2.53 14.52 -0.26
C THR A 268 3.63 13.68 -0.91
N TRP A 269 3.43 12.37 -0.92
CA TRP A 269 4.31 11.39 -1.54
C TRP A 269 3.54 10.55 -2.55
N TYR A 270 4.23 10.14 -3.59
CA TYR A 270 3.67 9.40 -4.72
C TYR A 270 4.42 8.09 -4.88
N GLN A 271 3.69 7.01 -5.09
CA GLN A 271 4.26 5.73 -5.50
C GLN A 271 4.12 5.61 -7.01
N VAL A 272 5.27 5.56 -7.69
CA VAL A 272 5.36 5.61 -9.15
C VAL A 272 5.94 4.29 -9.65
N GLN A 273 5.18 3.59 -10.48
CA GLN A 273 5.65 2.39 -11.17
C GLN A 273 6.21 2.76 -12.54
N PHE A 274 7.37 2.21 -12.89
CA PHE A 274 8.02 2.41 -14.18
C PHE A 274 7.98 1.13 -15.01
N GLU A 275 8.00 1.26 -16.34
CA GLU A 275 8.04 0.12 -17.24
C GLU A 275 9.29 -0.73 -16.97
N GLY A 276 9.11 -2.05 -16.83
CA GLY A 276 10.19 -2.99 -16.59
C GLY A 276 10.86 -2.90 -15.21
N SER A 277 10.36 -2.08 -14.30
CA SER A 277 10.92 -1.91 -12.95
C SER A 277 9.83 -1.89 -11.87
N GLY A 278 10.27 -1.92 -10.62
CA GLY A 278 9.37 -1.83 -9.46
C GLY A 278 8.78 -0.43 -9.29
N SER A 279 7.98 -0.26 -8.23
CA SER A 279 7.53 1.06 -7.82
C SER A 279 8.58 1.78 -6.98
N ILE A 280 8.76 3.08 -7.20
CA ILE A 280 9.57 3.96 -6.35
C ILE A 280 8.70 5.01 -5.66
N GLU A 281 9.12 5.47 -4.48
CA GLU A 281 8.49 6.60 -3.80
C GLU A 281 9.13 7.91 -4.26
N MET A 282 8.31 8.91 -4.56
CA MET A 282 8.74 10.25 -4.97
C MET A 282 7.99 11.31 -4.17
N SER A 283 8.71 12.34 -3.73
CA SER A 283 8.13 13.51 -3.09
C SER A 283 7.34 14.37 -4.09
N ALA A 284 6.49 15.27 -3.58
CA ALA A 284 5.78 16.23 -4.43
C ALA A 284 6.70 17.13 -5.26
N GLN A 285 7.90 17.45 -4.76
CA GLN A 285 8.88 18.24 -5.49
C GLN A 285 9.45 17.45 -6.67
N GLU A 286 9.94 16.24 -6.42
CA GLU A 286 10.48 15.36 -7.46
C GLU A 286 9.43 15.05 -8.54
N MET A 287 8.17 14.81 -8.13
CA MET A 287 7.07 14.63 -9.08
C MET A 287 6.79 15.86 -9.93
N THR A 288 6.94 17.07 -9.37
CA THR A 288 6.76 18.30 -10.15
C THR A 288 7.83 18.43 -11.23
N GLU A 289 9.07 18.05 -10.92
CA GLU A 289 10.17 18.01 -11.89
C GLU A 289 9.89 16.98 -12.99
N VAL A 290 9.48 15.76 -12.62
CA VAL A 290 9.05 14.73 -13.58
C VAL A 290 7.92 15.22 -14.48
N PHE A 291 6.94 15.94 -13.93
CA PHE A 291 5.79 16.36 -14.70
C PHE A 291 6.08 17.45 -15.72
N THR A 292 7.06 18.31 -15.47
CA THR A 292 7.33 19.53 -16.26
C THR A 292 7.60 19.20 -17.74
N ASP A 293 8.28 18.09 -18.02
CA ASP A 293 8.64 17.66 -19.38
C ASP A 293 7.91 16.39 -19.83
N SER A 294 6.91 15.95 -19.06
CA SER A 294 6.18 14.71 -19.34
C SER A 294 4.93 14.93 -20.21
N LEU A 295 4.52 13.85 -20.87
CA LEU A 295 3.25 13.78 -21.59
C LEU A 295 2.26 12.93 -20.80
N LEU A 296 1.12 13.50 -20.44
CA LEU A 296 0.00 12.78 -19.84
C LEU A 296 -0.72 11.96 -20.92
N LEU A 297 -0.98 10.69 -20.63
CA LEU A 297 -1.78 9.80 -21.49
C LEU A 297 -3.25 9.86 -21.10
N GLY A 298 -4.10 10.18 -22.07
CA GLY A 298 -5.56 10.20 -21.94
C GLY A 298 -6.24 9.16 -22.83
N PRO A 299 -7.49 8.77 -22.53
CA PRO A 299 -8.27 7.92 -23.42
C PRO A 299 -8.57 8.64 -24.75
N ALA A 300 -8.54 7.91 -25.88
CA ALA A 300 -8.71 8.46 -27.24
C ALA A 300 -9.94 9.36 -27.47
N ASN A 301 -10.98 9.24 -26.63
CA ASN A 301 -12.24 9.95 -26.79
C ASN A 301 -12.44 11.11 -25.79
N TYR A 302 -11.40 11.48 -25.02
CA TYR A 302 -11.48 12.64 -24.13
C TYR A 302 -11.29 13.92 -24.94
N ARG A 303 -12.38 14.49 -25.43
CA ARG A 303 -12.42 15.88 -25.90
C ARG A 303 -12.20 16.76 -24.67
N ASP A 304 -11.13 17.55 -24.65
CA ASP A 304 -10.63 18.32 -23.50
C ASP A 304 -11.75 18.89 -22.62
N GLY A 305 -12.00 18.21 -21.50
CA GLY A 305 -12.99 18.55 -20.50
C GLY A 305 -12.37 18.85 -19.13
N PHE A 306 -11.14 19.34 -19.10
CA PHE A 306 -10.70 20.15 -17.94
C PHE A 306 -11.34 21.53 -18.13
N GLY A 307 -12.62 21.62 -17.75
CA GLY A 307 -13.44 22.81 -17.93
C GLY A 307 -12.81 24.03 -17.29
N THR A 308 -12.31 24.93 -18.11
CA THR A 308 -12.27 26.36 -17.81
C THR A 308 -13.72 26.81 -17.67
N GLU A 309 -14.21 27.00 -16.44
CA GLU A 309 -15.48 27.68 -16.21
C GLU A 309 -15.38 29.09 -16.79
N ALA A 310 -15.91 29.25 -18.00
CA ALA A 310 -16.08 30.54 -18.62
C ALA A 310 -17.17 31.30 -17.87
N SER A 311 -16.76 32.42 -17.27
CA SER A 311 -17.59 33.55 -16.86
C SER A 311 -18.67 33.84 -17.91
N GLY A 312 -19.90 33.42 -17.63
CA GLY A 312 -21.10 33.77 -18.37
C GLY A 312 -22.05 34.61 -17.51
N THR A 313 -21.68 35.86 -17.24
CA THR A 313 -22.64 36.89 -16.85
C THR A 313 -23.35 37.37 -18.10
N ASP A 314 -24.44 36.71 -18.49
CA ASP A 314 -25.58 37.31 -19.21
C ASP A 314 -26.57 36.21 -19.57
N GLY A 315 -27.77 36.25 -18.99
CA GLY A 315 -28.83 35.32 -19.38
C GLY A 315 -29.86 34.93 -18.33
N ILE A 316 -30.02 35.68 -17.22
CA ILE A 316 -31.20 35.55 -16.34
C ILE A 316 -31.90 36.92 -16.26
N SER A 317 -32.33 37.40 -17.42
CA SER A 317 -33.28 38.49 -17.57
C SER A 317 -34.27 38.09 -18.67
N ARG A 318 -35.20 37.19 -18.33
CA ARG A 318 -36.52 36.95 -18.97
C ARG A 318 -37.08 35.60 -18.55
N LEU A 319 -37.64 35.51 -17.33
CA LEU A 319 -38.72 34.55 -17.04
C LEU A 319 -39.42 34.83 -15.70
N LEU A 320 -39.70 36.10 -15.40
CA LEU A 320 -40.64 36.50 -14.33
C LEU A 320 -41.45 37.71 -14.79
N ALA A 321 -42.43 37.47 -15.66
CA ALA A 321 -43.50 38.42 -15.96
C ALA A 321 -44.64 37.73 -16.70
N THR A 322 -45.39 36.85 -16.02
CA THR A 322 -46.79 36.52 -16.35
C THR A 322 -47.37 35.59 -15.29
N THR A 323 -47.78 36.15 -14.16
CA THR A 323 -48.98 35.71 -13.43
C THR A 323 -49.39 36.87 -12.53
N GLY A 324 -50.36 37.65 -12.99
CA GLY A 324 -51.03 38.63 -12.17
C GLY A 324 -51.88 37.93 -11.11
N LEU A 325 -51.76 38.37 -9.87
CA LEU A 325 -52.76 38.16 -8.84
C LEU A 325 -52.95 39.49 -8.11
N LYS A 326 -54.22 39.87 -8.07
CA LYS A 326 -54.82 41.09 -7.52
C LYS A 326 -54.41 41.31 -6.06
N GLU A 327 -54.15 42.56 -5.71
CA GLU A 327 -55.05 43.46 -4.95
C GLU A 327 -54.70 44.93 -5.24
#